data_AF-A0A1G0NWX0-F1
#
_entry.id   AF-A0A1G0NWX0-F1
#
_cell.length_a   1.000
_cell.length_b   1.000
_cell.length_c   1.000
_cell.angle_alpha   90.00
_cell.angle_beta   90.00
_cell.angle_gamma   90.00
#
_symmetry.space_group_name_H-M   'P 1'
#
loop_
_entity.id
_entity.type
_entity.pdbx_description
1 polymer ?
#
loop_
_entity_poly.entity_id
_entity_poly.type
_entity_poly.pdbx_seq_one_letter_code
_entity_poly.pdbx_strand_id
1 'polypeptide(L)'
;MKGWKNIKAKDFRTPAIVLAAIIVLFYVFNNIIMPRYVQQEKTTTVPGVIGRPVDEAIKLLADAGLVGKKSDTRTDKQYPEGTVVVQNPAAGTVVKFGRGVYLTVSGGEPMVNVPSLRGRSLRDATFALERFGLVLGNARYEVSEEYPQGTIIDQDTPENTIVPAGRVITVIVSQGKSADQLPVPDVIRKSFSEAERIIIQAGLRIGNITYQINTELLPNTVIEQFPKAGELVPSSRAIDLVVAQRGEKPTDIQN
;
A
#
# COMPACT_ATOMS: atom_id res chain seq x y z
N MET A 1 100.62 -42.40 -24.53
CA MET A 1 99.94 -41.73 -23.40
C MET A 1 98.43 -41.92 -23.52
N LYS A 2 97.79 -42.15 -22.37
CA LYS A 2 96.35 -42.11 -22.06
C LYS A 2 95.48 -43.28 -22.55
N GLY A 3 94.97 -44.01 -21.56
CA GLY A 3 94.31 -45.29 -21.70
C GLY A 3 92.81 -45.22 -21.98
N TRP A 4 92.36 -46.24 -22.71
CA TRP A 4 90.95 -46.59 -22.84
C TRP A 4 90.49 -47.27 -21.55
N LYS A 5 89.61 -46.61 -20.79
CA LYS A 5 88.90 -47.22 -19.66
C LYS A 5 87.53 -47.72 -20.13
N ASN A 6 87.37 -49.03 -20.08
CA ASN A 6 86.15 -49.82 -19.80
C ASN A 6 84.80 -49.09 -19.88
N ILE A 7 84.09 -49.28 -20.99
CA ILE A 7 82.64 -49.04 -21.06
C ILE A 7 81.96 -50.31 -20.53
N LYS A 8 81.59 -50.30 -19.24
CA LYS A 8 80.80 -51.39 -18.64
C LYS A 8 79.48 -51.52 -19.41
N ALA A 9 79.12 -52.74 -19.80
CA ALA A 9 77.79 -53.05 -20.33
C ALA A 9 76.74 -52.53 -19.33
N LYS A 10 75.99 -51.50 -19.72
CA LYS A 10 74.95 -50.88 -18.89
C LYS A 10 73.84 -51.92 -18.73
N ASP A 11 73.59 -52.37 -17.50
CA ASP A 11 72.63 -53.42 -17.17
C ASP A 11 71.24 -53.15 -17.79
N PHE A 12 70.94 -53.83 -18.90
CA PHE A 12 69.71 -53.67 -19.70
C PHE A 12 68.43 -54.01 -18.92
N ARG A 13 68.56 -54.59 -17.72
CA ARG A 13 67.47 -54.89 -16.79
C ARG A 13 66.89 -53.62 -16.15
N THR A 14 67.71 -52.60 -15.91
CA THR A 14 67.26 -51.34 -15.29
C THR A 14 66.29 -50.54 -16.17
N PRO A 15 66.50 -50.31 -17.48
CA PRO A 15 65.50 -49.64 -18.31
C PRO A 15 64.22 -50.47 -18.47
N ALA A 16 64.31 -51.81 -18.48
CA ALA A 16 63.14 -52.69 -18.59
C ALA A 16 62.24 -52.64 -17.34
N ILE A 17 62.84 -52.61 -16.14
CA ILE A 17 62.10 -52.46 -14.87
C ILE A 17 61.45 -51.08 -14.79
N VAL A 18 62.14 -50.02 -15.23
CA VAL A 18 61.58 -48.66 -15.27
C VAL A 18 60.41 -48.58 -16.25
N LEU A 19 60.51 -49.21 -17.43
CA LEU A 19 59.43 -49.26 -18.41
C LEU A 19 58.21 -50.03 -17.86
N ALA A 20 58.43 -51.18 -17.22
CA ALA A 20 57.37 -51.96 -16.57
C ALA A 20 56.69 -51.17 -15.45
N ALA A 21 57.46 -50.44 -14.63
CA ALA A 21 56.93 -49.58 -13.58
C ALA A 21 56.09 -48.43 -14.16
N ILE A 22 56.52 -47.81 -15.26
CA ILE A 22 55.74 -46.77 -15.97
C ILE A 22 54.44 -47.33 -16.53
N ILE A 23 54.46 -48.54 -17.11
CA ILE A 23 53.26 -49.20 -17.64
C ILE A 23 52.27 -49.53 -16.51
N VAL A 24 52.76 -50.05 -15.37
CA VAL A 24 51.92 -50.31 -14.19
C VAL A 24 51.36 -49.00 -13.64
N LEU A 25 52.16 -47.94 -13.56
CA LEU A 25 51.72 -46.65 -13.07
C LEU A 25 50.70 -46.01 -14.02
N PHE A 26 50.87 -46.16 -15.33
CA PHE A 26 49.89 -45.75 -16.34
C PHE A 26 48.61 -46.58 -16.24
N TYR A 27 48.70 -47.89 -16.00
CA TYR A 27 47.53 -48.75 -15.81
C TYR A 27 46.75 -48.40 -14.53
N VAL A 28 47.44 -48.20 -13.41
CA VAL A 28 46.84 -47.75 -12.15
C VAL A 28 46.23 -46.36 -12.33
N PHE A 29 46.95 -45.45 -13.00
CA PHE A 29 46.44 -44.12 -13.29
C PHE A 29 45.18 -44.18 -14.16
N ASN A 30 45.18 -44.93 -15.27
CA ASN A 30 44.09 -44.96 -16.22
C ASN A 30 42.88 -45.79 -15.76
N ASN A 31 43.09 -46.91 -15.05
CA ASN A 31 42.02 -47.84 -14.66
C ASN A 31 41.58 -47.74 -13.19
N ILE A 32 42.36 -47.08 -12.32
CA ILE A 32 42.02 -46.99 -10.88
C ILE A 32 41.85 -45.52 -10.43
N ILE A 33 42.76 -44.63 -10.84
CA ILE A 33 42.74 -43.22 -10.41
C ILE A 33 41.79 -42.38 -11.29
N MET A 34 41.93 -42.47 -12.61
CA MET A 34 41.12 -41.75 -13.59
C MET A 34 39.62 -42.08 -13.50
N PRO A 35 39.18 -43.36 -13.37
CA PRO A 35 37.75 -43.67 -13.29
C PRO A 35 37.13 -43.14 -11.99
N ARG A 36 37.91 -43.06 -10.91
CA ARG A 36 37.44 -42.46 -9.65
C ARG A 36 37.32 -40.94 -9.73
N TYR A 37 38.12 -40.27 -10.56
CA TYR A 37 38.01 -38.84 -10.83
C TYR A 37 36.84 -38.51 -11.78
N VAL A 38 36.58 -39.36 -12.78
CA VAL A 38 35.55 -39.13 -13.81
C VAL A 38 34.14 -39.58 -13.37
N GLN A 39 34.00 -40.49 -12.39
CA GLN A 39 32.70 -40.93 -11.87
C GLN A 39 31.90 -39.89 -11.04
N GLN A 40 32.39 -38.66 -10.85
CA GLN A 40 31.62 -37.59 -10.18
C GLN A 40 30.66 -36.84 -11.12
N GLU A 41 29.98 -37.57 -12.01
CA GLU A 41 28.82 -37.07 -12.76
C GLU A 41 27.51 -37.57 -12.17
N LYS A 42 27.42 -37.72 -10.84
CA LYS A 42 26.12 -37.93 -10.20
C LYS A 42 25.30 -36.65 -10.37
N THR A 43 24.33 -36.71 -11.27
CA THR A 43 23.33 -35.67 -11.41
C THR A 43 22.13 -36.00 -10.53
N THR A 44 21.44 -34.96 -10.07
CA THR A 44 20.21 -35.05 -9.29
C THR A 44 19.23 -34.02 -9.84
N THR A 45 17.94 -34.29 -9.67
CA THR A 45 16.89 -33.38 -10.12
C THR A 45 16.57 -32.42 -8.99
N VAL A 46 16.55 -31.12 -9.28
CA VAL A 46 16.23 -30.10 -8.28
C VAL A 46 14.76 -30.22 -7.88
N PRO A 47 14.44 -30.47 -6.60
CA PRO A 47 13.06 -30.52 -6.14
C PRO A 47 12.43 -29.11 -6.09
N GLY A 48 11.10 -29.06 -6.15
CA GLY A 48 10.33 -27.83 -5.99
C GLY A 48 10.14 -27.46 -4.52
N VAL A 49 10.65 -26.29 -4.14
CA VAL A 49 10.61 -25.78 -2.77
C VAL A 49 9.91 -24.42 -2.65
N ILE A 50 9.44 -23.84 -3.76
CA ILE A 50 8.60 -22.64 -3.76
C ILE A 50 7.34 -22.89 -2.93
N GLY A 51 6.99 -21.94 -2.06
CA GLY A 51 5.84 -22.02 -1.16
C GLY A 51 6.09 -22.79 0.14
N ARG A 52 7.28 -23.37 0.34
CA ARG A 52 7.67 -24.02 1.59
C ARG A 52 8.46 -23.07 2.51
N PRO A 53 8.41 -23.25 3.84
CA PRO A 53 9.32 -22.58 4.77
C PRO A 53 10.78 -22.84 4.39
N VAL A 54 11.64 -21.82 4.55
CA VAL A 54 13.05 -21.91 4.16
C VAL A 54 13.79 -23.07 4.84
N ASP A 55 13.49 -23.36 6.10
CA ASP A 55 14.13 -24.46 6.84
C ASP A 55 13.74 -25.84 6.30
N GLU A 56 12.48 -25.99 5.88
CA GLU A 56 11.99 -27.22 5.25
C GLU A 56 12.56 -27.37 3.83
N ALA A 57 12.62 -26.27 3.08
CA ALA A 57 13.21 -26.23 1.75
C ALA A 57 14.69 -26.65 1.77
N ILE A 58 15.47 -26.16 2.74
CA ILE A 58 16.88 -26.52 2.88
C ILE A 58 17.04 -28.01 3.20
N LYS A 59 16.20 -28.58 4.08
CA LYS A 59 16.21 -30.02 4.38
C LYS A 59 15.89 -30.86 3.14
N LEU A 60 14.84 -30.50 2.41
CA LEU A 60 14.43 -31.21 1.20
C LEU A 60 15.52 -31.16 0.12
N LEU A 61 16.20 -30.03 -0.03
CA LEU A 61 17.35 -29.90 -0.92
C LEU A 61 18.54 -30.76 -0.44
N ALA A 62 18.82 -30.79 0.86
CA ALA A 62 19.88 -31.62 1.42
C ALA A 62 19.62 -33.12 1.20
N ASP A 63 18.37 -33.57 1.36
CA ASP A 63 17.95 -34.95 1.08
C ASP A 63 18.12 -35.32 -0.40
N ALA A 64 17.92 -34.35 -1.30
CA ALA A 64 18.18 -34.50 -2.74
C ALA A 64 19.68 -34.40 -3.11
N GLY A 65 20.57 -34.20 -2.13
CA GLY A 65 22.00 -34.07 -2.33
C GLY A 65 22.46 -32.69 -2.81
N LEU A 66 21.66 -31.66 -2.56
CA LEU A 66 21.87 -30.27 -2.98
C LEU A 66 22.10 -29.37 -1.76
N VAL A 67 22.71 -28.19 -1.99
CA VAL A 67 22.98 -27.23 -0.91
C VAL A 67 22.05 -26.03 -1.06
N GLY A 68 21.01 -25.97 -0.22
CA GLY A 68 20.14 -24.78 -0.16
C GLY A 68 20.88 -23.58 0.44
N LYS A 69 20.87 -22.44 -0.25
CA LYS A 69 21.47 -21.19 0.21
C LYS A 69 20.43 -20.08 0.16
N LYS A 70 20.15 -19.44 1.30
CA LYS A 70 19.37 -18.20 1.33
C LYS A 70 20.19 -17.11 0.64
N SER A 71 19.70 -16.60 -0.48
CA SER A 71 20.39 -15.62 -1.31
C SER A 71 19.91 -14.21 -1.03
N ASP A 72 18.60 -14.03 -0.94
CA ASP A 72 17.97 -12.72 -0.85
C ASP A 72 16.62 -12.81 -0.12
N THR A 73 16.14 -11.67 0.36
CA THR A 73 14.82 -11.53 0.96
C THR A 73 14.07 -10.42 0.23
N ARG A 74 12.89 -10.73 -0.32
CA ARG A 74 12.04 -9.75 -1.00
C ARG A 74 10.67 -9.70 -0.37
N THR A 75 10.06 -8.54 -0.41
CA THR A 75 8.67 -8.36 0.02
C THR A 75 7.72 -9.07 -0.96
N ASP A 76 6.74 -9.79 -0.43
CA ASP A 76 5.77 -10.54 -1.23
C ASP A 76 4.40 -10.56 -0.54
N LYS A 77 3.33 -10.29 -1.30
CA LYS A 77 1.95 -10.26 -0.76
C LYS A 77 1.31 -11.64 -0.67
N GLN A 78 1.80 -12.60 -1.46
CA GLN A 78 1.19 -13.93 -1.60
C GLN A 78 1.76 -14.91 -0.58
N TYR A 79 3.06 -14.84 -0.30
CA TYR A 79 3.74 -15.78 0.59
C TYR A 79 4.09 -15.14 1.94
N PRO A 80 3.82 -15.81 3.07
CA PRO A 80 4.15 -15.28 4.38
C PRO A 80 5.68 -15.21 4.58
N GLU A 81 6.10 -14.39 5.53
CA GLU A 81 7.51 -14.22 5.89
C GLU A 81 8.18 -15.58 6.15
N GLY A 82 9.40 -15.77 5.64
CA GLY A 82 10.17 -17.00 5.81
C GLY A 82 9.88 -18.09 4.77
N THR A 83 8.98 -17.84 3.82
CA THR A 83 8.61 -18.78 2.75
C THR A 83 9.46 -18.58 1.50
N VAL A 84 9.88 -19.64 0.82
CA VAL A 84 10.61 -19.55 -0.45
C VAL A 84 9.70 -19.06 -1.56
N VAL A 85 10.08 -17.98 -2.24
CA VAL A 85 9.32 -17.41 -3.36
C VAL A 85 10.01 -17.68 -4.70
N VAL A 86 11.34 -17.71 -4.71
CA VAL A 86 12.12 -18.04 -5.91
C VAL A 86 13.17 -19.06 -5.53
N GLN A 87 13.37 -20.01 -6.42
CA GLN A 87 14.52 -20.90 -6.38
C GLN A 87 15.28 -20.84 -7.71
N ASN A 88 16.60 -20.92 -7.64
CA ASN A 88 17.46 -21.04 -8.80
C ASN A 88 18.59 -22.04 -8.49
N PRO A 89 18.71 -23.17 -9.21
CA PRO A 89 17.96 -23.57 -10.42
C PRO A 89 16.48 -23.91 -10.19
N ALA A 90 15.68 -23.81 -11.25
CA ALA A 90 14.25 -24.10 -11.22
C ALA A 90 13.98 -25.57 -10.90
N ALA A 91 12.80 -25.86 -10.34
CA ALA A 91 12.37 -27.22 -10.06
C ALA A 91 12.39 -28.07 -11.34
N GLY A 92 12.79 -29.34 -11.21
CA GLY A 92 12.93 -30.26 -12.35
C GLY A 92 14.24 -30.12 -13.13
N THR A 93 15.07 -29.11 -12.83
CA THR A 93 16.37 -28.98 -13.49
C THR A 93 17.32 -30.09 -13.05
N VAL A 94 18.04 -30.71 -13.98
CA VAL A 94 19.06 -31.70 -13.68
C VAL A 94 20.39 -30.99 -13.43
N VAL A 95 20.97 -31.18 -12.25
CA VAL A 95 22.21 -30.53 -11.83
C VAL A 95 23.19 -31.52 -11.22
N LYS A 96 24.47 -31.16 -11.13
CA LYS A 96 25.46 -31.98 -10.43
C LYS A 96 25.16 -32.05 -8.92
N PHE A 97 25.45 -33.18 -8.30
CA PHE A 97 25.36 -33.36 -6.85
C PHE A 97 26.21 -32.29 -6.12
N GLY A 98 25.73 -31.83 -4.96
CA GLY A 98 26.37 -30.76 -4.19
C GLY A 98 26.22 -29.36 -4.80
N ARG A 99 25.49 -29.20 -5.91
CA ARG A 99 25.20 -27.88 -6.47
C ARG A 99 24.41 -27.03 -5.48
N GLY A 100 24.81 -25.77 -5.36
CA GLY A 100 24.08 -24.76 -4.60
C GLY A 100 22.79 -24.34 -5.29
N VAL A 101 21.68 -24.39 -4.56
CA VAL A 101 20.38 -23.84 -4.99
C VAL A 101 20.12 -22.57 -4.19
N TYR A 102 20.04 -21.45 -4.88
CA TYR A 102 19.81 -20.13 -4.30
C TYR A 102 18.30 -19.92 -4.10
N LEU A 103 17.93 -19.56 -2.88
CA LEU A 103 16.55 -19.35 -2.46
C LEU A 103 16.34 -17.88 -2.13
N THR A 104 15.35 -17.26 -2.77
CA THR A 104 14.83 -15.95 -2.37
C THR A 104 13.63 -16.17 -1.47
N VAL A 105 13.67 -15.59 -0.28
CA VAL A 105 12.65 -15.78 0.76
C VAL A 105 11.73 -14.56 0.81
N SER A 106 10.47 -14.78 1.15
CA SER A 106 9.50 -13.72 1.40
C SER A 106 9.85 -13.02 2.71
N GLY A 107 9.93 -11.69 2.67
CA GLY A 107 9.98 -10.82 3.83
C GLY A 107 8.59 -10.44 4.37
N GLY A 108 7.52 -11.06 3.86
CA GLY A 108 6.13 -10.71 4.17
C GLY A 108 5.58 -9.57 3.32
N GLU A 109 4.38 -9.11 3.67
CA GLU A 109 3.67 -8.02 2.97
C GLU A 109 4.45 -6.70 3.12
N PRO A 110 4.48 -5.78 2.11
CA PRO A 110 5.10 -4.48 2.28
C PRO A 110 4.46 -3.73 3.45
N MET A 111 5.25 -3.45 4.47
CA MET A 111 4.82 -2.66 5.62
C MET A 111 5.30 -1.21 5.47
N VAL A 112 4.43 -0.27 5.79
CA VAL A 112 4.68 1.17 5.66
C VAL A 112 4.23 1.90 6.93
N ASN A 113 4.88 3.01 7.22
CA ASN A 113 4.53 3.85 8.36
C ASN A 113 3.36 4.77 8.00
N VAL A 114 2.38 4.86 8.88
CA VAL A 114 1.29 5.83 8.73
C VAL A 114 1.82 7.24 9.01
N PRO A 115 1.70 8.19 8.07
CA PRO A 115 2.12 9.57 8.29
C PRO A 115 1.16 10.30 9.25
N SER A 116 1.63 11.41 9.80
CA SER A 116 0.78 12.35 10.55
C SER A 116 -0.10 13.16 9.60
N LEU A 117 -1.42 13.03 9.75
CA LEU A 117 -2.42 13.73 8.96
C LEU A 117 -3.09 14.88 9.71
N ARG A 118 -2.95 14.96 11.04
CA ARG A 118 -3.57 16.01 11.86
C ARG A 118 -3.14 17.40 11.42
N GLY A 119 -4.09 18.33 11.39
CA GLY A 119 -3.89 19.72 10.96
C GLY A 119 -3.67 19.90 9.46
N ARG A 120 -3.56 18.82 8.66
CA ARG A 120 -3.42 18.92 7.20
C ARG A 120 -4.78 19.09 6.52
N SER A 121 -4.77 19.67 5.33
CA SER A 121 -5.94 19.64 4.46
C SER A 121 -6.20 18.22 3.94
N LEU A 122 -7.44 17.92 3.57
CA LEU A 122 -7.79 16.65 2.92
C LEU A 122 -6.91 16.36 1.70
N ARG A 123 -6.64 17.40 0.88
CA ARG A 123 -5.82 17.26 -0.32
C ARG A 123 -4.38 16.89 0.01
N ASP A 124 -3.77 17.55 1.00
CA ASP A 124 -2.40 17.26 1.41
C ASP A 124 -2.29 15.88 2.07
N ALA A 125 -3.31 15.48 2.81
CA ALA A 125 -3.40 14.16 3.42
C ALA A 125 -3.47 13.05 2.38
N THR A 126 -4.24 13.24 1.30
CA THR A 126 -4.26 12.29 0.17
C THR A 126 -2.87 12.07 -0.40
N PHE A 127 -2.15 13.16 -0.73
CA PHE A 127 -0.79 13.05 -1.27
C PHE A 127 0.20 12.44 -0.27
N ALA A 128 0.04 12.73 1.02
CA ALA A 128 0.86 12.14 2.06
C ALA A 128 0.64 10.61 2.11
N LEU A 129 -0.61 10.15 2.13
CA LEU A 129 -0.94 8.73 2.15
C LEU A 129 -0.45 8.01 0.90
N GLU A 130 -0.71 8.55 -0.29
CA GLU A 130 -0.30 7.96 -1.57
C GLU A 130 1.22 7.75 -1.65
N ARG A 131 2.01 8.68 -1.12
CA ARG A 131 3.48 8.57 -1.07
C ARG A 131 3.95 7.36 -0.27
N PHE A 132 3.23 7.00 0.79
CA PHE A 132 3.50 5.81 1.60
C PHE A 132 2.75 4.58 1.08
N GLY A 133 2.08 4.66 -0.08
CA GLY A 133 1.28 3.55 -0.62
C GLY A 133 0.04 3.24 0.21
N LEU A 134 -0.48 4.20 0.97
CA LEU A 134 -1.72 4.12 1.73
C LEU A 134 -2.86 4.79 0.95
N VAL A 135 -4.10 4.46 1.32
CA VAL A 135 -5.30 4.96 0.62
C VAL A 135 -6.14 5.79 1.59
N LEU A 136 -6.61 6.96 1.15
CA LEU A 136 -7.57 7.74 1.93
C LEU A 136 -8.96 7.08 1.83
N GLY A 137 -9.55 6.79 2.98
CA GLY A 137 -10.90 6.24 3.10
C GLY A 137 -11.97 7.31 3.25
N ASN A 138 -13.07 6.94 3.90
CA ASN A 138 -14.17 7.86 4.19
C ASN A 138 -13.73 8.95 5.18
N ALA A 139 -14.18 10.18 4.94
CA ALA A 139 -14.05 11.30 5.85
C ALA A 139 -15.33 11.47 6.67
N ARG A 140 -15.19 11.59 7.98
CA ARG A 140 -16.26 12.06 8.88
C ARG A 140 -16.04 13.54 9.16
N TYR A 141 -17.12 14.26 9.44
CA TYR A 141 -17.04 15.70 9.69
C TYR A 141 -17.56 16.00 11.09
N GLU A 142 -16.77 16.74 11.86
CA GLU A 142 -17.09 17.12 13.23
C GLU A 142 -16.75 18.59 13.46
N VAL A 143 -17.47 19.22 14.40
CA VAL A 143 -17.19 20.60 14.81
C VAL A 143 -15.95 20.61 15.69
N SER A 144 -15.04 21.55 15.47
CA SER A 144 -13.81 21.67 16.26
C SER A 144 -13.50 23.12 16.57
N GLU A 145 -13.26 23.38 17.85
CA GLU A 145 -12.83 24.70 18.33
C GLU A 145 -11.32 24.94 18.13
N GLU A 146 -10.55 23.86 17.90
CA GLU A 146 -9.09 23.89 17.75
C GLU A 146 -8.67 23.94 16.28
N TYR A 147 -9.34 23.15 15.43
CA TYR A 147 -8.95 22.95 14.04
C TYR A 147 -9.79 23.82 13.08
N PRO A 148 -9.18 24.57 12.14
CA PRO A 148 -9.91 25.31 11.11
C PRO A 148 -10.76 24.40 10.21
N GLN A 149 -11.81 24.96 9.60
CA GLN A 149 -12.64 24.24 8.64
C GLN A 149 -11.81 23.61 7.51
N GLY A 150 -12.09 22.34 7.20
CA GLY A 150 -11.44 21.60 6.12
C GLY A 150 -10.08 20.97 6.49
N THR A 151 -9.65 21.10 7.75
CA THR A 151 -8.43 20.44 8.26
C THR A 151 -8.77 19.16 9.01
N ILE A 152 -7.86 18.18 9.00
CA ILE A 152 -8.05 16.90 9.69
C ILE A 152 -7.85 17.10 11.19
N ILE A 153 -8.85 16.70 11.96
CA ILE A 153 -8.83 16.66 13.44
C ILE A 153 -8.05 15.42 13.88
N ASP A 154 -8.42 14.25 13.34
CA ASP A 154 -7.83 12.98 13.73
C ASP A 154 -7.89 11.92 12.63
N GLN A 155 -7.14 10.84 12.82
CA GLN A 155 -7.04 9.69 11.93
C GLN A 155 -7.31 8.40 12.70
N ASP A 156 -7.95 7.41 12.05
CA ASP A 156 -8.30 6.13 12.70
C ASP A 156 -7.07 5.34 13.17
N THR A 157 -6.01 5.38 12.37
CA THR A 157 -4.76 4.68 12.63
C THR A 157 -3.72 5.70 13.08
N PRO A 158 -3.15 5.60 14.30
CA PRO A 158 -2.20 6.59 14.80
C PRO A 158 -0.97 6.77 13.90
N GLU A 159 -0.39 7.96 13.93
CA GLU A 159 0.88 8.24 13.26
C GLU A 159 1.99 7.28 13.71
N ASN A 160 2.94 7.00 12.82
CA ASN A 160 4.06 6.07 13.01
C ASN A 160 3.67 4.60 13.28
N THR A 161 2.38 4.25 13.20
CA THR A 161 1.94 2.86 13.21
C THR A 161 2.40 2.17 11.92
N ILE A 162 2.89 0.94 12.04
CA ILE A 162 3.32 0.12 10.90
C ILE A 162 2.11 -0.68 10.40
N VAL A 163 1.71 -0.46 9.15
CA VAL A 163 0.57 -1.16 8.53
C VAL A 163 0.91 -1.68 7.14
N PRO A 164 0.16 -2.65 6.61
CA PRO A 164 0.33 -3.10 5.23
C PRO A 164 0.10 -1.98 4.21
N ALA A 165 0.92 -1.94 3.16
CA ALA A 165 0.74 -1.02 2.04
C ALA A 165 -0.59 -1.33 1.32
N GLY A 166 -1.37 -0.28 1.09
CA GLY A 166 -2.74 -0.33 0.58
C GLY A 166 -3.80 -0.23 1.67
N ARG A 167 -3.41 -0.18 2.95
CA ARG A 167 -4.35 0.05 4.06
C ARG A 167 -5.10 1.37 3.86
N VAL A 168 -6.42 1.31 4.05
CA VAL A 168 -7.33 2.45 3.97
C VAL A 168 -7.35 3.20 5.30
N ILE A 169 -7.00 4.48 5.31
CA ILE A 169 -6.99 5.33 6.50
C ILE A 169 -8.21 6.25 6.47
N THR A 170 -9.07 6.18 7.49
CA THR A 170 -10.23 7.08 7.61
C THR A 170 -9.88 8.26 8.50
N VAL A 171 -10.44 9.43 8.18
CA VAL A 171 -10.09 10.69 8.85
C VAL A 171 -11.33 11.42 9.34
N ILE A 172 -11.16 12.21 10.39
CA ILE A 172 -12.16 13.15 10.90
C ILE A 172 -11.72 14.55 10.50
N VAL A 173 -12.60 15.31 9.86
CA VAL A 173 -12.33 16.63 9.29
C VAL A 173 -13.14 17.68 10.03
N SER A 174 -12.50 18.79 10.36
CA SER A 174 -13.13 19.92 11.03
C SER A 174 -14.13 20.64 10.13
N GLN A 175 -15.30 20.91 10.66
CA GLN A 175 -16.29 21.82 10.08
C GLN A 175 -16.07 23.29 10.47
N GLY A 176 -15.04 23.59 11.27
CA GLY A 176 -14.82 24.91 11.88
C GLY A 176 -15.42 25.01 13.27
N LYS A 177 -15.37 26.22 13.85
CA LYS A 177 -15.85 26.47 15.20
C LYS A 177 -17.37 26.48 15.22
N SER A 178 -17.98 26.06 16.34
CA SER A 178 -19.44 26.17 16.52
C SER A 178 -19.89 27.64 16.42
N ALA A 179 -19.01 28.57 16.82
CA ALA A 179 -19.23 30.01 16.72
C ALA A 179 -19.34 30.54 15.29
N ASP A 180 -18.89 29.78 14.28
CA ASP A 180 -19.09 30.14 12.86
C ASP A 180 -20.49 29.74 12.37
N GLN A 181 -21.25 29.00 13.17
CA GLN A 181 -22.65 28.67 12.90
C GLN A 181 -23.58 29.66 13.62
N LEU A 182 -24.46 30.28 12.86
CA LEU A 182 -25.43 31.24 13.35
C LEU A 182 -26.82 30.60 13.33
N PRO A 183 -27.65 30.82 14.36
CA PRO A 183 -29.03 30.36 14.35
C PRO A 183 -29.80 31.14 13.29
N VAL A 184 -30.53 30.42 12.43
CA VAL A 184 -31.39 31.04 11.44
C VAL A 184 -32.52 31.79 12.14
N PRO A 185 -32.66 33.12 11.94
CA PRO A 185 -33.73 33.88 12.55
C PRO A 185 -35.09 33.51 11.94
N ASP A 186 -36.15 33.64 12.75
CA ASP A 186 -37.52 33.51 12.26
C ASP A 186 -37.97 34.82 11.61
N VAL A 187 -38.15 34.77 10.29
CA VAL A 187 -38.65 35.87 9.48
C VAL A 187 -40.00 35.59 8.84
N ILE A 188 -40.64 34.45 9.16
CA ILE A 188 -41.95 34.10 8.65
C ILE A 188 -42.98 35.13 9.12
N ARG A 189 -43.93 35.50 8.23
CA ARG A 189 -44.96 36.53 8.43
C ARG A 189 -44.44 37.96 8.66
N LYS A 190 -43.12 38.19 8.58
CA LYS A 190 -42.57 39.55 8.58
C LYS A 190 -42.63 40.15 7.19
N SER A 191 -42.56 41.48 7.11
CA SER A 191 -42.37 42.15 5.82
C SER A 191 -40.98 41.82 5.27
N PHE A 192 -40.82 41.76 3.94
CA PHE A 192 -39.53 41.50 3.31
C PHE A 192 -38.43 42.46 3.81
N SER A 193 -38.74 43.76 3.94
CA SER A 193 -37.80 44.76 4.43
C SER A 193 -37.39 44.55 5.89
N GLU A 194 -38.27 43.99 6.73
CA GLU A 194 -37.97 43.64 8.11
C GLU A 194 -37.14 42.35 8.18
N ALA A 195 -37.53 41.34 7.40
CA ALA A 195 -36.81 40.08 7.26
C ALA A 195 -35.35 40.32 6.82
N GLU A 196 -35.15 41.18 5.82
CA GLU A 196 -33.82 41.56 5.33
C GLU A 196 -32.94 42.14 6.42
N ARG A 197 -33.46 43.07 7.22
CA ARG A 197 -32.70 43.67 8.33
C ARG A 197 -32.31 42.62 9.38
N ILE A 198 -33.24 41.75 9.74
CA ILE A 198 -33.00 40.71 10.74
C ILE A 198 -31.93 39.72 10.26
N ILE A 199 -32.00 39.30 8.99
CA ILE A 199 -31.04 38.35 8.39
C ILE A 199 -29.64 38.97 8.34
N ILE A 200 -29.53 40.22 7.87
CA ILE A 200 -28.24 40.92 7.79
C ILE A 200 -27.66 41.18 9.18
N GLN A 201 -28.50 41.60 10.14
CA GLN A 201 -28.07 41.83 11.52
C GLN A 201 -27.63 40.54 12.22
N ALA A 202 -28.23 39.41 11.86
CA ALA A 202 -27.80 38.09 12.32
C ALA A 202 -26.48 37.63 11.70
N GLY A 203 -25.90 38.38 10.74
CA GLY A 203 -24.64 38.04 10.07
C GLY A 203 -24.81 37.06 8.90
N LEU A 204 -26.05 36.81 8.47
CA LEU A 204 -26.39 35.93 7.36
C LEU A 204 -26.67 36.74 6.09
N ARG A 205 -26.77 36.06 4.94
CA ARG A 205 -27.03 36.69 3.64
C ARG A 205 -28.37 36.24 3.08
N ILE A 206 -29.02 37.10 2.31
CA ILE A 206 -30.20 36.71 1.54
C ILE A 206 -29.76 35.96 0.29
N GLY A 207 -30.42 34.83 0.03
CA GLY A 207 -30.24 34.00 -1.15
C GLY A 207 -31.26 34.32 -2.23
N ASN A 208 -31.89 33.28 -2.76
CA ASN A 208 -32.91 33.39 -3.77
C ASN A 208 -34.24 33.86 -3.17
N ILE A 209 -34.90 34.78 -3.87
CA ILE A 209 -36.23 35.27 -3.51
C ILE A 209 -37.21 34.76 -4.56
N THR A 210 -38.19 33.98 -4.12
CA THR A 210 -39.28 33.50 -4.98
C THR A 210 -40.56 34.21 -4.57
N TYR A 211 -41.36 34.63 -5.55
CA TYR A 211 -42.66 35.24 -5.29
C TYR A 211 -43.77 34.24 -5.51
N GLN A 212 -44.73 34.18 -4.59
CA GLN A 212 -45.89 33.31 -4.69
C GLN A 212 -47.16 34.11 -4.46
N ILE A 213 -48.16 33.90 -5.32
CA ILE A 213 -49.47 34.56 -5.21
C ILE A 213 -50.12 34.09 -3.92
N ASN A 214 -50.51 35.04 -3.07
CA ASN A 214 -51.21 34.78 -1.82
C ASN A 214 -52.32 35.82 -1.61
N THR A 215 -53.52 35.34 -1.28
CA THR A 215 -54.72 36.17 -1.03
C THR A 215 -55.02 36.39 0.45
N GLU A 216 -54.30 35.70 1.33
CA GLU A 216 -54.49 35.73 2.79
C GLU A 216 -53.48 36.66 3.47
N LEU A 217 -52.26 36.70 2.97
CA LEU A 217 -51.19 37.53 3.50
C LEU A 217 -51.10 38.86 2.77
N LEU A 218 -50.58 39.87 3.48
CA LEU A 218 -50.28 41.16 2.87
C LEU A 218 -49.20 40.99 1.79
N PRO A 219 -49.23 41.81 0.72
CA PRO A 219 -48.16 41.82 -0.27
C PRO A 219 -46.80 42.13 0.39
N ASN A 220 -45.75 41.49 -0.12
CA ASN A 220 -44.37 41.55 0.39
C ASN A 220 -44.16 40.94 1.79
N THR A 221 -45.04 40.05 2.25
CA THR A 221 -44.85 39.27 3.47
C THR A 221 -44.11 37.96 3.17
N VAL A 222 -43.15 37.58 4.01
CA VAL A 222 -42.46 36.28 3.88
C VAL A 222 -43.43 35.15 4.25
N ILE A 223 -43.64 34.23 3.31
CA ILE A 223 -44.46 33.03 3.44
C ILE A 223 -43.61 31.91 4.02
N GLU A 224 -42.45 31.68 3.41
CA GLU A 224 -41.55 30.59 3.77
C GLU A 224 -40.10 31.07 3.73
N GLN A 225 -39.27 30.38 4.50
CA GLN A 225 -37.82 30.57 4.52
C GLN A 225 -37.12 29.22 4.49
N PHE A 226 -35.93 29.20 3.91
CA PHE A 226 -35.05 28.04 3.93
C PHE A 226 -33.58 28.49 4.10
N PRO A 227 -32.82 27.93 5.05
CA PRO A 227 -33.17 26.88 6.03
C PRO A 227 -34.21 27.31 7.09
N LYS A 228 -34.71 26.36 7.90
CA LYS A 228 -35.81 26.64 8.86
C LYS A 228 -35.31 27.47 10.04
N ALA A 229 -36.21 28.23 10.66
CA ALA A 229 -35.91 28.99 11.87
C ALA A 229 -35.35 28.07 12.97
N GLY A 230 -34.27 28.51 13.63
CA GLY A 230 -33.57 27.77 14.69
C GLY A 230 -32.54 26.74 14.21
N GLU A 231 -32.43 26.49 12.89
CA GLU A 231 -31.37 25.66 12.34
C GLU A 231 -30.02 26.39 12.43
N LEU A 232 -28.95 25.66 12.77
CA LEU A 232 -27.59 26.21 12.86
C LEU A 232 -26.92 26.10 11.49
N VAL A 233 -26.58 27.24 10.90
CA VAL A 233 -25.99 27.30 9.55
C VAL A 233 -24.68 28.07 9.58
N PRO A 234 -23.67 27.69 8.76
CA PRO A 234 -22.45 28.47 8.65
C PRO A 234 -22.75 29.93 8.26
N SER A 235 -21.98 30.89 8.76
CA SER A 235 -22.12 32.32 8.46
C SER A 235 -22.05 32.68 6.97
N SER A 236 -21.47 31.80 6.14
CA SER A 236 -21.44 31.94 4.68
C SER A 236 -22.71 31.47 3.96
N ARG A 237 -23.64 30.79 4.65
CA ARG A 237 -24.88 30.26 4.06
C ARG A 237 -25.90 31.37 3.83
N ALA A 238 -26.49 31.39 2.63
CA ALA A 238 -27.59 32.29 2.31
C ALA A 238 -28.96 31.70 2.71
N ILE A 239 -29.91 32.54 3.11
CA ILE A 239 -31.31 32.19 3.40
C ILE A 239 -32.17 32.53 2.19
N ASP A 240 -32.79 31.50 1.61
CA ASP A 240 -33.76 31.62 0.53
C ASP A 240 -35.14 31.97 1.10
N LEU A 241 -35.88 32.85 0.45
CA LEU A 241 -37.17 33.37 0.92
C LEU A 241 -38.27 33.20 -0.13
N VAL A 242 -39.46 32.81 0.30
CA VAL A 242 -40.69 32.87 -0.49
C VAL A 242 -41.54 34.02 0.01
N VAL A 243 -41.90 34.96 -0.87
CA VAL A 243 -42.59 36.21 -0.53
C VAL A 243 -43.95 36.28 -1.21
N ALA A 244 -44.94 36.74 -0.45
CA ALA A 244 -46.31 36.92 -0.92
C ALA A 244 -46.39 38.03 -1.97
N GLN A 245 -46.89 37.66 -3.14
CA GLN A 245 -47.32 38.58 -4.17
C GLN A 245 -48.84 38.73 -4.10
N ARG A 246 -49.34 39.95 -4.37
CA ARG A 246 -50.79 40.23 -4.38
C ARG A 246 -51.51 39.26 -5.32
N GLY A 247 -52.39 38.44 -4.77
CA GLY A 247 -53.42 37.73 -5.53
C GLY A 247 -54.74 38.49 -5.51
N GLU A 248 -55.41 38.57 -6.65
CA GLU A 248 -56.82 38.96 -6.69
C GLU A 248 -57.67 37.75 -6.22
N LYS A 249 -58.55 37.96 -5.24
CA LYS A 249 -59.57 36.95 -4.93
C LYS A 249 -60.49 36.80 -6.14
N PRO A 250 -60.85 35.57 -6.55
CA PRO A 250 -61.88 35.37 -7.58
C PRO A 250 -63.13 36.14 -7.15
N THR A 251 -63.60 37.05 -8.01
CA THR A 251 -64.84 37.76 -7.76
C THR A 251 -65.95 36.74 -7.77
N ASP A 252 -66.59 36.52 -6.62
CA ASP A 252 -67.72 35.60 -6.49
C ASP A 252 -68.87 36.19 -7.33
N ILE A 253 -69.09 35.64 -8.53
CA ILE A 253 -70.22 36.02 -9.37
C ILE A 253 -71.44 35.37 -8.74
N GLN A 254 -72.10 36.09 -7.83
CA GLN A 254 -73.41 35.69 -7.33
C GLN A 254 -74.44 35.83 -8.47
N ASN A 255 -74.96 34.70 -8.92
CA ASN A 255 -76.19 34.60 -9.72
C ASN A 255 -77.41 34.53 -8.81
#